data_AF-A0A809XVK1-F1
#
_entry.id   AF-A0A809XVK1-F1
#
_cell.length_a   1.000
_cell.length_b   1.000
_cell.length_c   1.000
_cell.angle_alpha   90.00
_cell.angle_beta   90.00
_cell.angle_gamma   90.00
#
_symmetry.space_group_name_H-M   'P 1'
#
loop_
_entity.id
_entity.type
_entity.pdbx_description
1 polymer ?
#
loop_
_entity_poly.entity_id
_entity_poly.type
_entity_poly.pdbx_seq_one_letter_code
_entity_poly.pdbx_strand_id
1 'polypeptide(L)' 'MRLLDIQPLERRARGGWRFGTRRISDGLADRLIAIGRAEIVRDRLLLKREDRP' A
#
# COMPACT_ATOMS: atom_id res chain seq x y z
N MET A 1 12.50 -2.84 -6.54
CA MET A 1 11.58 -3.81 -5.87
C MET A 1 10.22 -3.70 -6.53
N ARG A 2 9.84 -4.68 -7.37
CA ARG A 2 8.58 -4.64 -8.16
C ARG A 2 7.39 -5.29 -7.43
N LEU A 3 7.32 -5.14 -6.10
CA LEU A 3 6.18 -5.64 -5.33
C LEU A 3 4.95 -4.73 -5.42
N LEU A 4 5.11 -3.51 -5.95
CA LEU A 4 4.15 -2.42 -5.81
C LEU A 4 3.29 -2.18 -7.06
N ASP A 5 3.63 -2.79 -8.20
CA ASP A 5 2.95 -2.52 -9.48
C ASP A 5 1.70 -3.36 -9.74
N ILE A 6 1.39 -4.36 -8.90
CA ILE A 6 0.52 -5.45 -9.35
C ILE A 6 -0.92 -5.36 -8.81
N GLN A 7 -1.18 -4.89 -7.58
CA GLN A 7 -2.54 -4.85 -7.00
C GLN A 7 -2.76 -3.78 -5.90
N PRO A 8 -4.01 -3.32 -5.67
CA PRO A 8 -4.34 -2.46 -4.54
C PRO A 8 -4.13 -3.19 -3.21
N LEU A 9 -3.69 -2.47 -2.17
CA LEU A 9 -3.60 -3.01 -0.82
C LEU A 9 -4.95 -2.92 -0.12
N GLU A 10 -5.35 -4.01 0.54
CA GLU A 10 -6.60 -4.07 1.30
C GLU A 10 -6.33 -4.08 2.81
N ARG A 11 -7.15 -3.35 3.56
CA ARG A 11 -7.13 -3.41 5.02
C ARG A 11 -7.77 -4.71 5.50
N ARG A 12 -7.13 -5.42 6.43
CA ARG A 12 -7.75 -6.60 7.07
C ARG A 12 -8.74 -6.15 8.15
N ALA A 13 -9.81 -6.93 8.32
CA ALA A 13 -10.80 -6.74 9.39
C ALA A 13 -10.22 -6.82 10.82
N ARG A 14 -9.04 -7.43 11.00
CA ARG A 14 -8.31 -7.53 12.29
C ARG A 14 -7.09 -6.60 12.38
N GLY A 15 -7.04 -5.56 11.53
CA GLY A 15 -5.87 -4.68 11.42
C GLY A 15 -4.77 -5.26 10.53
N GLY A 16 -3.88 -4.39 10.05
CA GLY A 16 -2.83 -4.76 9.09
C GLY A 16 -3.21 -4.53 7.63
N TRP A 17 -2.20 -4.24 6.81
CA TRP A 17 -2.31 -4.16 5.36
C TRP A 17 -1.93 -5.48 4.69
N ARG A 18 -2.50 -5.76 3.52
CA ARG A 18 -2.05 -6.86 2.65
C ARG A 18 -2.02 -6.44 1.20
N PHE A 19 -1.07 -7.01 0.47
CA PHE A 19 -0.95 -6.91 -0.97
C PHE A 19 -1.19 -8.30 -1.55
N GLY A 20 -2.35 -8.53 -2.16
CA GLY A 20 -2.78 -9.86 -2.57
C GLY A 20 -2.70 -10.87 -1.42
N THR A 21 -1.82 -11.86 -1.55
CA THR A 21 -1.57 -12.89 -0.52
C THR A 21 -0.49 -12.53 0.50
N ARG A 22 0.27 -11.44 0.29
CA ARG A 22 1.35 -11.01 1.21
C ARG A 22 0.84 -10.03 2.26
N ARG A 23 1.25 -10.24 3.51
CA ARG A 23 1.01 -9.29 4.60
C ARG A 23 2.04 -8.15 4.51
N ILE A 24 1.56 -6.92 4.65
CA ILE A 24 2.38 -5.72 4.75
C ILE A 24 2.26 -5.20 6.20
N SER A 25 3.39 -4.80 6.78
CA SER A 25 3.40 -4.19 8.11
C SER A 25 2.80 -2.78 8.05
N ASP A 26 2.14 -2.38 9.13
CA ASP A 26 1.56 -1.03 9.24
C ASP A 26 2.63 0.06 9.06
N GLY A 27 3.82 -0.13 9.64
CA GLY A 27 4.92 0.81 9.46
C GLY A 27 5.41 0.96 8.00
N LEU A 28 5.26 -0.06 7.15
CA LEU A 28 5.58 0.10 5.72
C LEU A 28 4.50 0.92 5.02
N ALA A 29 3.22 0.69 5.34
CA ALA A 29 2.12 1.49 4.81
C ALA A 29 2.25 2.96 5.21
N ASP A 30 2.50 3.22 6.51
CA ASP A 30 2.72 4.58 7.03
C ASP A 30 3.89 5.27 6.32
N ARG A 31 5.00 4.55 6.13
CA ARG A 31 6.15 5.09 5.39
C ARG A 31 5.79 5.44 3.96
N LEU A 32 5.04 4.58 3.25
CA LEU A 32 4.65 4.83 1.86
C LEU A 32 3.71 6.03 1.73
N ILE A 33 2.80 6.21 2.69
CA ILE A 33 1.94 7.40 2.77
C ILE A 33 2.79 8.64 3.03
N ALA A 34 3.70 8.57 4.02
CA ALA A 34 4.54 9.70 4.41
C ALA A 34 5.46 10.18 3.28
N ILE A 35 5.97 9.28 2.44
CA ILE A 35 6.78 9.65 1.27
C ILE A 35 5.95 9.95 0.01
N GLY A 36 4.62 10.07 0.14
CA GLY A 36 3.71 10.42 -0.95
C GLY A 36 3.56 9.35 -2.03
N ARG A 37 4.00 8.12 -1.77
CA ARG A 37 3.91 6.99 -2.72
C ARG A 37 2.65 6.16 -2.55
N ALA A 38 1.86 6.40 -1.52
CA ALA A 38 0.57 5.76 -1.32
C ALA A 38 -0.45 6.72 -0.73
N GLU A 39 -1.72 6.41 -0.92
CA GLU A 39 -2.84 7.11 -0.29
C GLU A 39 -3.92 6.10 0.13
N ILE A 40 -4.63 6.43 1.21
CA ILE A 40 -5.75 5.61 1.67
C ILE A 40 -7.03 6.13 1.00
N VAL A 41 -7.68 5.28 0.23
CA VAL A 41 -8.99 5.52 -0.38
C VAL A 41 -9.98 4.51 0.18
N ARG A 42 -10.93 5.00 0.98
CA ARG A 42 -11.85 4.17 1.77
C ARG A 42 -11.06 3.22 2.69
N ASP A 43 -11.12 1.92 2.42
CA ASP A 43 -10.42 0.87 3.17
C ASP A 43 -9.27 0.24 2.38
N ARG A 44 -8.80 0.93 1.34
CA ARG A 44 -7.74 0.46 0.45
C ARG A 44 -6.58 1.44 0.45
N LEU A 45 -5.36 0.91 0.46
CA LEU A 45 -4.15 1.68 0.25
C LEU A 45 -3.79 1.57 -1.23
N LEU A 46 -3.92 2.68 -1.95
CA LEU A 46 -3.57 2.79 -3.35
C LEU A 46 -2.15 3.31 -3.46
N LEU A 47 -1.34 2.63 -4.25
CA LEU A 47 0.00 3.09 -4.56
C LEU A 47 -0.09 4.10 -5.69
N LYS A 48 0.47 5.28 -5.45
CA LYS A 48 0.70 6.26 -6.51
C LYS A 48 1.80 5.65 -7.37
N ARG A 49 1.49 5.34 -8.64
CA ARG A 49 2.52 4.97 -9.60
C ARG A 49 3.57 6.08 -9.52
N GLU A 50 4.83 5.72 -9.28
CA GLU A 50 5.92 6.64 -9.55
C GLU A 50 5.81 6.93 -11.05
N ASP A 51 5.16 8.04 -11.39
CA ASP A 51 5.37 8.69 -12.68
C ASP A 51 6.83 9.14 -12.64
N ARG A 52 7.73 8.22 -13.01
CA ARG A 52 9.10 8.57 -13.30
C ARG A 52 9.06 9.38 -14.60
N PRO A 53 9.58 10.61 -14.62
CA PRO A 53 9.89 11.26 -15.88
C PRO A 53 10.91 10.47 -16.70
#